data_AF-A0A351SU11-F1
#
_entry.id   AF-A0A351SU11-F1
#
_cell.length_a   1.000
_cell.length_b   1.000
_cell.length_c   1.000
_cell.angle_alpha   90.00
_cell.angle_beta   90.00
_cell.angle_gamma   90.00
#
_symmetry.space_group_name_H-M   'P 1'
#
loop_
_entity.id
_entity.type
_entity.pdbx_description
1 polymer ?
#
loop_
_entity_poly.entity_id
_entity_poly.type
_entity_poly.pdbx_seq_one_letter_code
_entity_poly.pdbx_strand_id
1 'polypeptide(L)'
;MRASYQLLDLISFLTTGKDEVRAWTIKRGTTARKAAGKIHSDIERGFIRAEVVPYEEFIALGSEAKCREAGKLRLEGKDYVVRDGDIIHFRFNV
;
A
#
# COMPACT_ATOMS: atom_id res chain seq x y z
N MET A 1 11.60 17.13 -9.71
CA MET A 1 10.28 17.24 -9.02
C MET A 1 10.20 16.24 -7.85
N ARG A 2 10.92 16.47 -6.74
CA ARG A 2 10.80 15.69 -5.47
C ARG A 2 10.68 16.63 -4.27
N ALA A 3 11.38 17.76 -4.32
CA ALA A 3 11.34 18.82 -3.31
C ALA A 3 9.91 19.31 -3.00
N SER A 4 9.04 19.47 -3.99
CA SER A 4 7.65 19.91 -3.79
C SER A 4 6.78 18.86 -3.08
N TYR A 5 7.05 17.55 -3.27
CA TYR A 5 6.33 16.47 -2.59
C TYR A 5 6.71 16.38 -1.11
N GLN A 6 8.00 16.52 -0.82
CA GLN A 6 8.49 16.59 0.56
C GLN A 6 8.00 17.84 1.29
N LEU A 7 7.93 18.99 0.59
CA LEU A 7 7.39 20.22 1.16
C LEU A 7 5.90 20.11 1.51
N LEU A 8 5.14 19.33 0.74
CA LEU A 8 3.70 19.09 0.95
C LEU A 8 3.40 17.85 1.81
N ASP A 9 4.46 17.21 2.33
CA ASP A 9 4.41 15.99 3.14
C ASP A 9 3.59 14.86 2.50
N LEU A 10 3.77 14.69 1.19
CA LEU A 10 3.13 13.66 0.39
C LEU A 10 4.04 12.43 0.25
N ILE A 11 3.43 11.26 0.33
CA ILE A 11 4.05 9.97 0.08
C ILE A 11 3.23 9.23 -0.98
N SER A 12 3.84 8.27 -1.65
CA SER A 12 3.18 7.43 -2.65
C SER A 12 3.30 5.97 -2.27
N PHE A 13 2.17 5.28 -2.23
CA PHE A 13 2.15 3.81 -2.13
C PHE A 13 1.71 3.21 -3.47
N LEU A 14 2.02 1.94 -3.67
CA LEU A 14 1.76 1.23 -4.91
C LEU A 14 0.73 0.13 -4.65
N THR A 15 -0.17 -0.08 -5.61
CA THR A 15 -1.03 -1.26 -5.65
C THR A 15 -0.69 -2.09 -6.86
N THR A 16 -0.54 -3.40 -6.68
CA THR A 16 -0.30 -4.38 -7.75
C THR A 16 -1.54 -5.24 -7.96
N GLY A 17 -2.18 -5.10 -9.11
CA GLY A 17 -3.19 -6.02 -9.61
C GLY A 17 -2.59 -7.00 -10.62
N LYS A 18 -3.37 -8.00 -11.06
CA LYS A 18 -2.94 -8.94 -12.12
C LYS A 18 -2.49 -8.24 -13.41
N ASP A 19 -3.15 -7.13 -13.75
CA ASP A 19 -2.96 -6.43 -15.02
C ASP A 19 -2.58 -4.95 -14.87
N GLU A 20 -2.52 -4.39 -13.65
CA GLU A 20 -2.22 -2.97 -13.45
C GLU A 20 -1.37 -2.72 -12.20
N VAL A 21 -0.35 -1.86 -12.34
CA VAL A 21 0.38 -1.27 -11.23
C VAL A 21 0.06 0.22 -11.19
N ARG A 22 -0.43 0.70 -10.05
CA ARG A 22 -0.78 2.12 -9.87
C ARG A 22 -0.16 2.69 -8.61
N ALA A 23 0.39 3.90 -8.73
CA ALA A 23 0.87 4.68 -7.58
C ALA A 23 -0.25 5.63 -7.10
N TRP A 24 -0.46 5.66 -5.79
CA TRP A 24 -1.47 6.48 -5.12
C TRP A 24 -0.80 7.45 -4.16
N THR A 25 -1.09 8.73 -4.35
CA THR A 25 -0.53 9.79 -3.50
C THR A 25 -1.43 10.05 -2.31
N ILE A 26 -0.84 10.00 -1.12
CA ILE A 26 -1.47 10.28 0.17
C ILE A 26 -0.57 11.22 0.99
N LYS A 27 -1.13 11.79 2.05
CA LYS A 27 -0.32 12.53 3.03
C LYS A 27 0.40 11.54 3.94
N ARG A 28 1.60 11.89 4.39
CA ARG A 28 2.30 11.15 5.45
C ARG A 28 1.40 11.03 6.68
N GLY A 29 1.42 9.86 7.32
CA GLY A 29 0.56 9.58 8.47
C GLY A 29 -0.84 9.07 8.09
N THR A 30 -1.16 8.91 6.80
CA THR A 30 -2.43 8.30 6.38
C THR A 30 -2.45 6.82 6.76
N THR A 31 -3.54 6.38 7.39
CA THR A 31 -3.73 4.99 7.81
C THR A 31 -4.12 4.10 6.63
N ALA A 32 -3.87 2.78 6.75
CA ALA A 32 -4.17 1.79 5.72
C ALA A 32 -5.64 1.85 5.27
N ARG A 33 -6.58 2.02 6.21
CA ARG A 33 -8.00 2.15 5.88
C ARG A 33 -8.30 3.42 5.05
N LYS A 34 -7.71 4.55 5.40
CA LYS A 34 -7.89 5.80 4.63
C LYS A 34 -7.19 5.74 3.27
N ALA A 35 -6.05 5.07 3.20
CA ALA A 35 -5.34 4.81 1.96
C ALA A 35 -6.17 3.94 1.01
N ALA A 36 -6.83 2.89 1.53
CA ALA A 36 -7.81 2.11 0.78
C ALA A 36 -8.98 2.96 0.23
N GLY A 37 -9.46 3.93 1.01
CA GLY A 37 -10.50 4.87 0.58
C GLY A 37 -10.10 5.77 -0.58
N LYS A 38 -8.80 6.00 -0.80
CA LYS A 38 -8.32 6.70 -1.99
C LYS A 38 -8.47 5.90 -3.27
N ILE A 39 -8.50 4.57 -3.18
CA ILE A 39 -8.76 3.69 -4.32
C ILE A 39 -10.25 3.69 -4.62
N HIS A 40 -11.07 3.35 -3.61
CA HIS A 40 -12.52 3.36 -3.71
C HIS A 40 -13.17 3.42 -2.32
N SER A 41 -14.30 4.11 -2.19
CA SER A 41 -15.04 4.23 -0.92
C SER A 41 -15.53 2.88 -0.37
N ASP A 42 -15.80 1.92 -1.25
CA ASP A 42 -16.26 0.59 -0.84
C ASP A 42 -15.14 -0.24 -0.19
N ILE A 43 -13.89 -0.06 -0.64
CA ILE A 43 -12.73 -0.73 -0.05
C ILE A 43 -12.47 -0.19 1.36
N GLU A 44 -12.72 1.10 1.60
CA GLU A 44 -12.62 1.70 2.95
C GLU A 44 -13.70 1.18 3.91
N ARG A 45 -14.92 0.95 3.40
CA ARG A 45 -16.04 0.40 4.18
C ARG A 45 -15.84 -1.08 4.46
N GLY A 46 -15.42 -1.84 3.46
CA GLY A 46 -15.18 -3.27 3.52
C GLY A 46 -13.81 -3.67 4.05
N PHE A 47 -12.94 -2.73 4.44
CA PHE A 47 -11.55 -3.00 4.82
C PHE A 47 -11.45 -4.08 5.89
N ILE A 48 -10.72 -5.15 5.58
CA ILE A 48 -10.40 -6.24 6.52
C ILE A 48 -8.96 -6.08 7.00
N ARG A 49 -8.02 -6.07 6.04
CA ARG A 49 -6.58 -6.02 6.29
C ARG A 49 -5.82 -5.48 5.08
N ALA A 50 -4.63 -4.95 5.32
CA ALA A 50 -3.68 -4.56 4.28
C ALA A 50 -2.52 -5.54 4.27
N GLU A 51 -2.24 -6.16 3.13
CA GLU A 51 -1.01 -6.92 2.92
C GLU A 51 0.04 -5.94 2.39
N VAL A 52 1.08 -5.69 3.18
CA VAL A 52 2.09 -4.66 2.91
C VAL A 52 3.43 -5.32 2.66
N VAL A 53 4.09 -4.92 1.57
CA VAL A 53 5.45 -5.31 1.21
C VAL A 53 6.25 -4.05 0.90
N PRO A 54 7.39 -3.80 1.56
CA PRO A 54 8.28 -2.72 1.18
C PRO A 54 8.81 -2.90 -0.24
N TYR A 55 8.92 -1.82 -1.02
CA TYR A 55 9.43 -1.85 -2.39
C TYR A 55 10.76 -2.61 -2.54
N GLU A 56 11.69 -2.39 -1.62
CA GLU A 56 13.02 -3.04 -1.63
C GLU A 56 12.91 -4.57 -1.55
N GLU A 57 12.01 -5.08 -0.70
CA GLU A 57 11.78 -6.52 -0.56
C GLU A 57 11.05 -7.09 -1.78
N PHE A 58 10.12 -6.34 -2.36
CA PHE A 58 9.43 -6.74 -3.57
C PHE A 58 10.36 -6.82 -4.77
N ILE A 59 11.28 -5.86 -4.95
CA ILE A 59 12.29 -5.91 -6.00
C ILE A 59 13.27 -7.06 -5.79
N ALA A 60 13.69 -7.31 -4.55
CA ALA A 60 14.61 -8.40 -4.24
C ALA A 60 14.02 -9.78 -4.56
N LEU A 61 12.72 -9.98 -4.34
CA LEU A 61 12.03 -11.25 -4.54
C LEU A 61 11.37 -11.37 -5.93
N GLY A 62 11.02 -10.24 -6.55
CA GLY A 62 10.50 -10.14 -7.91
C GLY A 62 9.01 -10.45 -8.08
N SER A 63 8.31 -10.96 -7.06
CA SER A 63 6.84 -11.15 -7.11
C SER A 63 6.18 -11.18 -5.74
N GLU A 64 4.89 -10.83 -5.69
CA GLU A 64 4.08 -10.87 -4.46
C GLU A 64 3.99 -12.29 -3.89
N ALA A 65 3.88 -13.31 -4.75
CA ALA A 65 3.86 -14.71 -4.35
C ALA A 65 5.16 -15.10 -3.62
N LYS A 66 6.32 -14.70 -4.15
CA LYS A 66 7.61 -14.94 -3.51
C LYS A 66 7.76 -14.15 -2.20
N CYS A 67 7.22 -12.93 -2.13
CA CYS A 67 7.17 -12.16 -0.89
C CYS A 67 6.35 -12.86 0.20
N ARG A 68 5.23 -13.49 -0.20
CA ARG A 68 4.41 -14.29 0.71
C ARG A 68 5.15 -15.55 1.18
N GLU A 69 5.78 -16.28 0.27
CA GLU A 69 6.55 -17.50 0.59
C GLU A 69 7.77 -17.20 1.47
N ALA A 70 8.44 -16.09 1.24
CA ALA A 70 9.59 -15.64 2.03
C ALA A 70 9.20 -15.02 3.39
N GLY A 71 7.90 -14.95 3.73
CA GLY A 71 7.43 -14.35 4.98
C GLY A 71 7.64 -12.84 5.08
N LYS A 72 7.85 -12.18 3.94
CA LYS A 72 8.08 -10.72 3.83
C LYS A 72 6.77 -9.94 3.68
N LEU A 73 5.70 -10.60 3.30
CA LEU A 73 4.36 -10.04 3.25
C LEU A 73 3.80 -9.85 4.66
N ARG A 74 3.68 -8.59 5.08
CA ARG A 74 3.16 -8.21 6.39
C ARG A 74 1.67 -8.03 6.33
N LEU A 75 0.96 -8.57 7.31
CA LEU A 75 -0.47 -8.36 7.47
C LEU A 75 -0.69 -7.23 8.48
N GLU A 76 -1.15 -6.10 7.97
CA GLU A 76 -1.31 -4.88 8.72
C GLU A 76 -2.80 -4.51 8.89
N GLY A 77 -3.12 -3.95 10.05
CA GLY A 77 -4.49 -3.58 10.41
C GLY A 77 -4.90 -2.21 9.88
N LYS A 78 -6.13 -1.80 10.23
CA LYS A 78 -6.71 -0.50 9.83
C LYS A 78 -5.91 0.72 10.30
N ASP A 79 -5.19 0.58 11.41
CA ASP A 79 -4.43 1.65 12.07
C ASP A 79 -2.97 1.74 11.61
N TYR A 80 -2.54 0.83 10.72
CA TYR A 80 -1.21 0.88 10.16
C TYR A 80 -0.99 2.16 9.38
N VAL A 81 0.11 2.85 9.64
CA VAL A 81 0.49 4.06 8.91
C VAL A 81 1.28 3.67 7.68
N VAL A 82 0.72 3.99 6.51
CA VAL A 82 1.35 3.69 5.22
C VAL A 82 2.65 4.46 5.08
N ARG A 83 3.68 3.79 4.58
CA ARG A 83 5.00 4.37 4.31
C ARG A 83 5.19 4.61 2.82
N ASP A 84 6.13 5.49 2.53
CA ASP A 84 6.48 5.82 1.15
C ASP A 84 7.10 4.60 0.46
N GLY A 85 6.61 4.28 -0.73
CA GLY A 85 7.04 3.11 -1.50
C GLY A 85 6.47 1.78 -1.02
N ASP A 86 5.55 1.75 -0.05
CA ASP A 86 4.89 0.51 0.31
C ASP A 86 4.06 -0.02 -0.87
N ILE A 87 4.19 -1.31 -1.15
CA ILE A 87 3.31 -2.04 -2.05
C ILE A 87 2.23 -2.68 -1.20
N ILE A 88 0.98 -2.29 -1.44
CA ILE A 88 -0.15 -2.66 -0.60
C ILE A 88 -1.23 -3.35 -1.42
N HIS A 89 -1.66 -4.51 -0.92
CA HIS A 89 -2.84 -5.21 -1.37
C HIS A 89 -3.91 -5.13 -0.28
N PHE A 90 -5.00 -4.44 -0.57
CA PHE A 90 -6.13 -4.32 0.36
C PHE A 90 -7.09 -5.49 0.25
N ARG A 91 -7.30 -6.20 1.35
CA ARG A 91 -8.35 -7.22 1.47
C ARG A 91 -9.59 -6.53 2.02
N PHE A 92 -10.68 -6.61 1.26
CA PHE A 92 -11.97 -6.06 1.65
C PHE A 92 -13.07 -7.11 1.44
N ASN A 93 -14.15 -6.99 2.22
CA ASN A 93 -15.39 -7.72 1.98
C ASN A 93 -16.38 -6.81 1.27
N VAL A 94 -17.06 -7.31 0.24
CA VAL A 94 -18.15 -6.61 -0.45
C VAL A 94 -19.50 -7.09 0.07
#